data_AF-A0A211V2D5-F1
#
_entry.id   AF-A0A211V2D5-F1
#
_cell.length_a   1.000
_cell.length_b   1.000
_cell.length_c   1.000
_cell.angle_alpha   90.00
_cell.angle_beta   90.00
_cell.angle_gamma   90.00
#
_symmetry.space_group_name_H-M   'P 1'
#
loop_
_entity.id
_entity.type
_entity.pdbx_description
1 polymer ?
#
loop_
_entity_poly.entity_id
_entity_poly.type
_entity_poly.pdbx_seq_one_letter_code
_entity_poly.pdbx_strand_id
1 'polypeptide(L)'
;MTARIYREVVNPGKLDETQRGNLASELYAIHARIFHGVQYESFAREVIHSTARLTRIAIYRNRQHEIVGYCAVHFHDSEVFQYSKACVIRAESGILPEYRGSNQSIPFLTRQVLRYKLLNPGKRLLFLDTLIHPSSYALVTKYVDDVWPCHCDLESHHVKFLEHLIAQFSFKRSSNDPLVVDTGWTTTEADHERARWATHSNPNVRFFLDRNPEYHKGNGLITVFPITLKNIFTATRRFKRSSSVKRKQHQRYNAASAKVGNIAL
;
A
#
# COMPACT_ATOMS: atom_id res chain seq x y z
N MET A 1 -4.04 20.24 11.58
CA MET A 1 -2.73 19.81 12.13
C MET A 1 -2.63 18.29 11.97
N THR A 2 -1.58 17.74 11.35
CA THR A 2 -1.43 16.27 11.25
C THR A 2 -1.04 15.72 12.63
N ALA A 3 -1.81 14.78 13.17
CA ALA A 3 -1.49 14.14 14.44
C ALA A 3 -0.09 13.52 14.38
N ARG A 4 0.75 13.80 15.38
CA ARG A 4 2.12 13.25 15.45
C ARG A 4 2.01 11.77 15.79
N ILE A 5 2.58 10.92 14.95
CA ILE A 5 2.66 9.48 15.18
C ILE A 5 4.10 9.04 15.40
N TYR A 6 4.27 8.01 16.21
CA TYR A 6 5.52 7.30 16.42
C TYR A 6 5.49 5.97 15.67
N ARG A 7 6.65 5.50 15.22
CA ARG A 7 6.78 4.24 14.48
C ARG A 7 7.78 3.32 15.16
N GLU A 8 7.29 2.16 15.56
CA GLU A 8 8.10 1.03 15.99
C GLU A 8 8.17 0.00 14.85
N VAL A 9 9.26 -0.78 14.74
CA VAL A 9 9.38 -1.85 13.74
C VAL A 9 9.68 -3.16 14.43
N VAL A 10 8.81 -4.15 14.20
CA VAL A 10 8.86 -5.48 14.79
C VAL A 10 9.17 -6.53 13.72
N ASN A 11 9.86 -7.60 14.12
CA ASN A 11 10.02 -8.81 13.31
C ASN A 11 9.26 -9.96 13.99
N PRO A 12 8.09 -10.38 13.46
CA PRO A 12 7.30 -11.46 14.05
C PRO A 12 8.08 -12.77 14.24
N GLY A 13 9.06 -13.07 13.36
CA GLY A 13 9.90 -14.25 13.48
C GLY A 13 10.90 -14.25 14.65
N LYS A 14 10.99 -13.14 15.40
CA LYS A 14 11.79 -13.03 16.64
C LYS A 14 10.96 -13.04 17.91
N LEU A 15 9.64 -13.08 17.79
CA LEU A 15 8.72 -13.10 18.91
C LEU A 15 8.39 -14.55 19.29
N ASP A 16 8.18 -14.80 20.58
CA ASP A 16 7.58 -16.04 21.04
C ASP A 16 6.09 -16.13 20.66
N GLU A 17 5.46 -17.27 20.94
CA GLU A 17 4.07 -17.53 20.56
C GLU A 17 3.08 -16.57 21.24
N THR A 18 3.25 -16.32 22.54
CA THR A 18 2.41 -15.39 23.31
C THR A 18 2.54 -13.97 22.79
N GLN A 19 3.77 -13.50 22.55
CA GLN A 19 4.04 -12.18 21.98
C GLN A 19 3.45 -12.03 20.58
N ARG A 20 3.52 -13.07 19.74
CA ARG A 20 2.87 -13.06 18.41
C ARG A 20 1.35 -13.01 18.52
N GLY A 21 0.75 -13.79 19.43
CA GLY A 21 -0.70 -13.78 19.67
C GLY A 21 -1.21 -12.42 20.14
N ASN A 22 -0.48 -11.77 21.06
CA ASN A 22 -0.79 -10.42 21.52
C ASN A 22 -0.68 -9.40 20.39
N LEU A 23 0.41 -9.44 19.62
CA LEU A 23 0.59 -8.56 18.46
C LEU A 23 -0.52 -8.76 17.41
N ALA A 24 -0.88 -10.01 17.11
CA ALA A 24 -1.96 -10.33 16.19
C ALA A 24 -3.29 -9.73 16.64
N SER A 25 -3.64 -9.93 17.92
CA SER A 25 -4.88 -9.43 18.51
C SER A 25 -4.94 -7.90 18.50
N GLU A 26 -3.87 -7.23 18.92
CA GLU A 26 -3.78 -5.77 18.93
C GLU A 26 -3.90 -5.17 17.52
N LEU A 27 -3.21 -5.74 16.53
CA LEU A 27 -3.28 -5.23 15.16
C LEU A 27 -4.62 -5.54 14.49
N TYR A 28 -5.22 -6.70 14.79
CA TYR A 28 -6.55 -7.04 14.28
C TYR A 28 -7.63 -6.10 14.81
N ALA A 29 -7.57 -5.71 16.09
CA ALA A 29 -8.50 -4.74 16.66
C ALA A 29 -8.50 -3.40 15.89
N ILE A 30 -7.33 -2.99 15.37
CA ILE A 30 -7.21 -1.82 14.52
C ILE A 30 -7.65 -2.11 13.08
N HIS A 31 -7.30 -3.28 12.54
CA HIS A 31 -7.73 -3.72 11.20
C HIS A 31 -9.26 -3.72 11.08
N ALA A 32 -9.97 -4.30 12.05
CA ALA A 32 -11.44 -4.40 12.07
C ALA A 32 -12.15 -3.05 12.16
N ARG A 33 -11.46 -1.99 12.60
CA ARG A 33 -11.96 -0.60 12.56
C ARG A 33 -11.78 0.07 11.20
N ILE A 34 -10.96 -0.51 10.33
CA ILE A 34 -10.55 0.07 9.04
C ILE A 34 -11.16 -0.69 7.86
N PHE A 35 -11.27 -2.01 8.00
CA PHE A 35 -11.73 -2.93 6.99
C PHE A 35 -12.81 -3.86 7.55
N HIS A 36 -13.74 -4.24 6.69
CA HIS A 36 -14.72 -5.31 6.94
C HIS A 36 -14.43 -6.53 6.08
N GLY A 37 -14.91 -7.71 6.49
CA GLY A 37 -14.92 -8.93 5.68
C GLY A 37 -13.78 -9.92 5.96
N VAL A 38 -12.75 -9.52 6.74
CA VAL A 38 -11.62 -10.38 7.10
C VAL A 38 -11.75 -10.88 8.52
N GLN A 39 -11.70 -12.21 8.70
CA GLN A 39 -11.68 -12.84 10.02
C GLN A 39 -10.28 -12.81 10.64
N TYR A 40 -10.21 -12.84 11.97
CA TYR A 40 -8.97 -12.79 12.74
C TYR A 40 -7.91 -13.78 12.24
N GLU A 41 -8.30 -15.03 11.98
CA GLU A 41 -7.39 -16.10 11.57
C GLU A 41 -6.76 -15.82 10.20
N SER A 42 -7.55 -15.27 9.26
CA SER A 42 -7.04 -14.89 7.95
C SER A 42 -6.10 -13.69 8.04
N PHE A 43 -6.46 -12.68 8.84
CA PHE A 43 -5.59 -11.55 9.13
C PHE A 43 -4.26 -12.00 9.76
N ALA A 44 -4.32 -12.83 10.79
CA ALA A 44 -3.15 -13.30 11.51
C ALA A 44 -2.25 -14.15 10.60
N ARG A 45 -2.83 -15.02 9.77
CA ARG A 45 -2.11 -15.81 8.77
C ARG A 45 -1.35 -14.92 7.79
N GLU A 46 -1.99 -13.88 7.28
CA GLU A 46 -1.42 -13.02 6.24
C GLU A 46 -0.39 -12.03 6.80
N VAL A 47 -0.71 -11.36 7.91
CA VAL A 47 0.09 -10.26 8.45
C VAL A 47 1.17 -10.73 9.44
N ILE A 48 0.87 -11.75 10.25
CA ILE A 48 1.73 -12.18 11.36
C ILE A 48 2.47 -13.48 11.03
N HIS A 49 1.74 -14.49 10.57
CA HIS A 49 2.24 -15.84 10.29
C HIS A 49 2.54 -16.06 8.80
N SER A 50 2.90 -14.99 8.09
CA SER A 50 3.25 -15.06 6.68
C SER A 50 4.36 -16.07 6.42
N THR A 51 4.22 -16.85 5.34
CA THR A 51 5.22 -17.80 4.84
C THR A 51 6.44 -17.13 4.19
N ALA A 52 6.48 -15.79 4.18
CA ALA A 52 7.60 -15.03 3.65
C ALA A 52 8.92 -15.36 4.36
N ARG A 53 10.02 -15.33 3.61
CA ARG A 53 11.37 -15.49 4.16
C ARG A 53 11.69 -14.41 5.19
N LEU A 54 11.15 -13.21 4.99
CA LEU A 54 11.36 -12.07 5.87
C LEU A 54 10.08 -11.27 5.98
N THR A 55 9.66 -10.99 7.22
CA THR A 55 8.54 -10.10 7.54
C THR A 55 9.01 -8.96 8.43
N ARG A 56 8.53 -7.75 8.16
CA ARG A 56 8.70 -6.58 9.03
C ARG A 56 7.38 -5.86 9.18
N ILE A 57 7.02 -5.49 10.40
CA ILE A 57 5.78 -4.77 10.68
C ILE A 57 6.14 -3.45 11.34
N ALA A 58 5.74 -2.35 10.71
CA ALA A 58 5.69 -1.05 11.35
C ALA A 58 4.40 -0.93 12.16
N ILE A 59 4.51 -0.59 13.43
CA ILE A 59 3.38 -0.24 14.31
C ILE A 59 3.37 1.27 14.47
N TYR A 60 2.24 1.90 14.18
CA TYR A 60 2.05 3.34 14.33
C TYR A 60 1.29 3.63 15.62
N ARG A 61 1.84 4.49 16.46
CA ARG A 61 1.22 4.91 17.73
C ARG A 61 0.98 6.41 17.79
N ASN A 62 -0.10 6.84 18.43
CA ASN A 62 -0.34 8.26 18.72
C ASN A 62 0.50 8.75 19.93
N ARG A 63 0.22 9.96 20.42
CA ARG A 63 0.93 10.54 21.57
C ARG A 63 0.60 9.84 22.89
N GLN A 64 -0.54 9.19 22.97
CA GLN A 64 -1.02 8.41 24.10
C GLN A 64 -0.50 6.97 24.05
N HIS A 65 0.41 6.65 23.10
CA HIS A 65 0.96 5.31 22.88
C HIS A 65 -0.06 4.26 22.40
N GLU A 66 -1.25 4.67 21.99
CA GLU A 66 -2.27 3.79 21.43
C GLU A 66 -1.92 3.45 19.98
N ILE A 67 -2.19 2.21 19.55
CA ILE A 67 -1.99 1.81 18.15
C ILE A 67 -3.05 2.47 17.29
N VAL A 68 -2.61 3.12 16.22
CA VAL A 68 -3.48 3.81 15.25
C VAL A 68 -3.33 3.28 13.83
N GLY A 69 -2.44 2.31 13.65
CA GLY A 69 -2.28 1.61 12.39
C GLY A 69 -1.05 0.72 12.36
N TYR A 70 -0.89 0.03 11.24
CA TYR A 70 0.26 -0.81 10.96
C TYR A 70 0.60 -0.79 9.46
N CYS A 71 1.80 -1.24 9.15
CA CYS A 71 2.21 -1.62 7.80
C CYS A 71 3.12 -2.83 7.88
N ALA A 72 2.66 -3.98 7.40
CA ALA A 72 3.46 -5.17 7.21
C ALA A 72 4.11 -5.15 5.83
N VAL A 73 5.30 -5.72 5.72
CA VAL A 73 5.97 -5.99 4.47
C VAL A 73 6.61 -7.36 4.52
N HIS A 74 6.36 -8.13 3.47
CA HIS A 74 6.73 -9.53 3.34
C HIS A 74 7.63 -9.70 2.11
N PHE A 75 8.73 -10.43 2.27
CA PHE A 75 9.67 -10.74 1.21
C PHE A 75 9.64 -12.25 0.95
N HIS A 76 8.96 -12.64 -0.12
CA HIS A 76 8.88 -14.03 -0.57
C HIS A 76 10.01 -14.27 -1.55
N ASP A 77 10.89 -15.23 -1.24
CA ASP A 77 11.79 -15.76 -2.26
C ASP A 77 10.92 -16.59 -3.22
N SER A 78 11.07 -16.33 -4.51
CA SER A 78 10.18 -16.89 -5.52
C SER A 78 10.93 -17.11 -6.82
N GLU A 79 10.63 -18.24 -7.44
CA GLU A 79 10.80 -18.39 -8.87
C GLU A 79 9.56 -17.77 -9.49
N VAL A 80 9.75 -16.73 -10.30
CA VAL A 80 8.65 -16.06 -11.00
C VAL A 80 8.94 -16.22 -12.48
N PHE A 81 7.93 -16.53 -13.30
CA PHE A 81 8.00 -16.63 -14.76
C PHE A 81 9.18 -15.87 -15.43
N GLN A 82 10.11 -16.61 -16.06
CA GLN A 82 11.39 -16.16 -16.67
C GLN A 82 12.48 -15.59 -15.72
N TYR A 83 12.22 -15.56 -14.41
CA TYR A 83 13.11 -15.10 -13.35
C TYR A 83 13.40 -16.23 -12.36
N SER A 84 14.52 -16.92 -12.55
CA SER A 84 14.96 -18.01 -11.67
C SER A 84 15.29 -17.58 -10.24
N LYS A 85 15.51 -16.28 -9.99
CA LYS A 85 15.81 -15.70 -8.66
C LYS A 85 15.18 -14.32 -8.48
N ALA A 86 13.87 -14.31 -8.20
CA ALA A 86 13.16 -13.09 -7.81
C ALA A 86 12.83 -13.08 -6.32
N CYS A 87 12.56 -11.90 -5.80
CA CYS A 87 11.87 -11.73 -4.54
C CYS A 87 10.61 -10.92 -4.80
N VAL A 88 9.47 -11.52 -4.47
CA VAL A 88 8.16 -10.87 -4.53
C VAL A 88 7.89 -10.25 -3.17
N ILE A 89 7.65 -8.95 -3.20
CA ILE A 89 7.42 -8.12 -2.02
C ILE A 89 5.94 -7.81 -1.98
N ARG A 90 5.30 -8.13 -0.86
CA ARG A 90 3.90 -7.80 -0.57
C ARG A 90 3.84 -6.89 0.64
N ALA A 91 2.83 -6.04 0.73
CA ALA A 91 2.63 -5.19 1.89
C ALA A 91 1.15 -4.96 2.17
N GLU A 92 0.83 -4.97 3.46
CA GLU A 92 -0.52 -4.80 3.98
C GLU A 92 -0.49 -3.65 4.97
N SER A 93 -1.37 -2.67 4.82
CA SER A 93 -1.39 -1.51 5.71
C SER A 93 -2.80 -1.08 6.02
N GLY A 94 -3.05 -0.86 7.30
CA GLY A 94 -4.25 -0.21 7.81
C GLY A 94 -3.83 0.95 8.70
N ILE A 95 -4.29 2.16 8.39
CA ILE A 95 -4.17 3.32 9.28
C ILE A 95 -5.57 3.93 9.46
N LEU A 96 -5.92 4.22 10.72
CA LEU A 96 -7.18 4.87 11.07
C LEU A 96 -7.37 6.19 10.29
N PRO A 97 -8.58 6.49 9.77
CA PRO A 97 -8.83 7.64 8.90
C PRO A 97 -8.25 8.97 9.38
N GLU A 98 -8.40 9.28 10.66
CA GLU A 98 -7.98 10.52 11.30
C GLU A 98 -6.44 10.67 11.39
N TYR A 99 -5.69 9.58 11.16
CA TYR A 99 -4.23 9.56 11.09
C TYR A 99 -3.70 9.38 9.65
N ARG A 100 -4.56 9.35 8.63
CA ARG A 100 -4.17 9.29 7.20
C ARG A 100 -3.66 10.66 6.72
N GLY A 101 -2.87 10.66 5.63
CA GLY A 101 -2.55 11.90 4.88
C GLY A 101 -1.08 12.30 4.74
N SER A 102 -0.16 11.58 5.39
CA SER A 102 1.29 11.83 5.33
C SER A 102 2.09 10.72 4.63
N ASN A 103 1.42 9.75 4.00
CA ASN A 103 2.06 8.60 3.35
C ASN A 103 3.05 7.87 4.27
N GLN A 104 2.65 7.64 5.53
CA GLN A 104 3.51 7.20 6.63
C GLN A 104 4.16 5.81 6.39
N SER A 105 3.53 4.98 5.56
CA SER A 105 4.03 3.68 5.14
C SER A 105 5.19 3.80 4.15
N ILE A 106 5.25 4.85 3.31
CA ILE A 106 6.28 4.99 2.27
C ILE A 106 7.70 5.00 2.85
N PRO A 107 8.06 5.87 3.83
CA PRO A 107 9.43 5.86 4.37
C PRO A 107 9.81 4.53 5.03
N PHE A 108 8.85 3.81 5.59
CA PHE A 108 9.09 2.48 6.15
C PHE A 108 9.38 1.47 5.04
N LEU A 109 8.48 1.34 4.06
CA LEU A 109 8.60 0.43 2.93
C LEU A 109 9.89 0.68 2.15
N THR A 110 10.18 1.93 1.78
CA THR A 110 11.42 2.29 1.08
C THR A 110 12.66 1.87 1.86
N ARG A 111 12.69 2.04 3.19
CA ARG A 111 13.82 1.63 4.02
C ARG A 111 13.99 0.11 4.04
N GLN A 112 12.91 -0.66 4.18
CA GLN A 112 12.99 -2.12 4.18
C GLN A 112 13.44 -2.66 2.83
N VAL A 113 12.86 -2.15 1.74
CA VAL A 113 13.20 -2.54 0.37
C VAL A 113 14.65 -2.20 0.03
N LEU A 114 15.12 -0.99 0.35
CA LEU A 114 16.50 -0.59 0.10
C LEU A 114 17.48 -1.46 0.90
N ARG A 115 17.19 -1.72 2.18
CA ARG A 115 18.02 -2.61 3.01
C ARG A 115 18.07 -4.03 2.42
N TYR A 116 16.94 -4.58 1.97
CA TYR A 116 16.90 -5.89 1.33
C TYR A 116 17.72 -5.89 0.04
N LYS A 117 17.57 -4.87 -0.82
CA LYS A 117 18.31 -4.76 -2.08
C LYS A 117 19.82 -4.67 -1.87
N LEU A 118 20.28 -3.91 -0.87
CA LEU A 118 21.70 -3.79 -0.54
C LEU A 118 22.30 -5.12 -0.04
N LEU A 119 21.53 -5.91 0.70
CA LEU A 119 21.94 -7.25 1.14
C LEU A 119 21.82 -8.30 0.01
N ASN A 120 21.13 -7.99 -1.09
CA ASN A 120 20.84 -8.93 -2.18
C ASN A 120 20.94 -8.22 -3.55
N PRO A 121 22.12 -7.69 -3.95
CA PRO A 121 22.26 -6.81 -5.12
C PRO A 121 21.83 -7.47 -6.43
N GLY A 122 22.08 -8.78 -6.60
CA GLY A 122 21.71 -9.55 -7.79
C GLY A 122 20.26 -10.01 -7.84
N LYS A 123 19.49 -9.96 -6.74
CA LYS A 123 18.09 -10.40 -6.75
C LYS A 123 17.21 -9.36 -7.46
N ARG A 124 16.35 -9.83 -8.37
CA ARG A 124 15.28 -9.01 -8.96
C ARG A 124 14.17 -8.86 -7.92
N LEU A 125 13.68 -7.65 -7.74
CA LEU A 125 12.64 -7.32 -6.76
C LEU A 125 11.38 -6.92 -7.50
N LEU A 126 10.26 -7.55 -7.17
CA LEU A 126 8.95 -7.27 -7.71
C LEU A 126 8.05 -6.89 -6.53
N PHE A 127 7.35 -5.78 -6.62
CA PHE A 127 6.28 -5.49 -5.66
C PHE A 127 4.97 -5.99 -6.25
N LEU A 128 4.23 -6.79 -5.48
CA LEU A 128 2.94 -7.34 -5.84
C LEU A 128 1.94 -6.94 -4.75
N ASP A 129 0.86 -6.28 -5.15
CA ASP A 129 -0.17 -5.82 -4.24
C ASP A 129 -1.57 -6.03 -4.84
N THR A 130 -2.56 -6.15 -3.97
CA THR A 130 -3.98 -6.19 -4.32
C THR A 130 -4.59 -4.85 -3.97
N LEU A 131 -4.55 -3.90 -4.90
CA LEU A 131 -4.99 -2.54 -4.62
C LEU A 131 -6.53 -2.49 -4.62
N ILE A 132 -7.10 -2.26 -3.43
CA ILE A 132 -8.56 -2.25 -3.21
C ILE A 132 -9.21 -0.86 -3.34
N HIS A 133 -8.43 0.18 -3.66
CA HIS A 133 -8.95 1.55 -3.69
C HIS A 133 -8.28 2.42 -4.78
N PRO A 134 -9.04 3.28 -5.49
CA PRO A 134 -8.50 4.12 -6.57
C PRO A 134 -7.38 5.05 -6.11
N SER A 135 -7.44 5.57 -4.88
CA SER A 135 -6.36 6.43 -4.35
C SER A 135 -5.03 5.70 -4.24
N SER A 136 -5.03 4.41 -3.92
CA SER A 136 -3.81 3.60 -3.76
C SER A 136 -3.17 3.35 -5.12
N TYR A 137 -3.97 2.98 -6.13
CA TYR A 137 -3.50 2.83 -7.50
C TYR A 137 -2.96 4.15 -8.08
N ALA A 138 -3.68 5.27 -7.86
CA ALA A 138 -3.22 6.60 -8.24
C ALA A 138 -1.92 7.01 -7.54
N LEU A 139 -1.72 6.59 -6.28
CA LEU A 139 -0.49 6.86 -5.53
C LEU A 139 0.70 6.10 -6.11
N VAL A 140 0.53 4.80 -6.41
CA VAL A 140 1.59 3.96 -7.00
C VAL A 140 2.00 4.50 -8.36
N THR A 141 1.05 4.69 -9.27
CA THR A 141 1.29 5.21 -10.63
C THR A 141 1.83 6.64 -10.65
N LYS A 142 1.63 7.43 -9.60
CA LYS A 142 2.27 8.74 -9.44
C LYS A 142 3.77 8.63 -9.21
N TYR A 143 4.23 7.61 -8.49
CA TYR A 143 5.63 7.49 -8.05
C TYR A 143 6.44 6.45 -8.81
N VAL A 144 5.79 5.51 -9.50
CA VAL A 144 6.40 4.42 -10.25
C VAL A 144 5.94 4.49 -11.70
N ASP A 145 6.88 4.33 -12.63
CA ASP A 145 6.61 4.43 -14.07
C ASP A 145 6.17 3.09 -14.66
N ASP A 146 6.85 1.99 -14.28
CA ASP A 146 6.59 0.65 -14.80
C ASP A 146 5.58 -0.10 -13.91
N VAL A 147 4.31 0.25 -14.01
CA VAL A 147 3.22 -0.35 -13.23
C VAL A 147 2.33 -1.19 -14.14
N TRP A 148 2.07 -2.43 -13.75
CA TRP A 148 1.17 -3.34 -14.46
C TRP A 148 0.03 -3.79 -13.54
N PRO A 149 -1.22 -3.83 -14.03
CA PRO A 149 -1.65 -3.34 -15.33
C PRO A 149 -1.62 -1.80 -15.40
N CYS A 150 -1.47 -1.26 -16.60
CA CYS A 150 -1.51 0.17 -16.92
C CYS A 150 -2.70 0.45 -17.85
N HIS A 151 -2.99 1.74 -18.09
CA HIS A 151 -3.91 2.18 -19.14
C HIS A 151 -3.40 1.95 -20.58
N CYS A 152 -2.26 1.26 -20.73
CA CYS A 152 -1.71 0.82 -21.99
C CYS A 152 -2.03 -0.66 -22.25
N ASP A 153 -2.09 -1.03 -23.53
CA ASP A 153 -2.25 -2.44 -23.91
C ASP A 153 -1.09 -3.27 -23.36
N LEU A 154 -1.43 -4.25 -22.53
CA LEU A 154 -0.45 -5.18 -21.99
C LEU A 154 -0.08 -6.20 -23.06
N GLU A 155 1.20 -6.29 -23.36
CA GLU A 155 1.70 -7.42 -24.16
C GLU A 155 1.38 -8.76 -23.50
N SER A 156 1.12 -9.79 -24.32
CA SER A 156 0.69 -11.12 -23.86
C SER A 156 1.63 -11.76 -22.83
N HIS A 157 2.91 -11.41 -22.85
CA HIS A 157 3.89 -11.92 -21.89
C HIS A 157 3.71 -11.31 -20.49
N HIS A 158 3.29 -10.04 -20.38
CA HIS A 158 2.94 -9.41 -19.10
C HIS A 158 1.69 -10.03 -18.49
N VAL A 159 0.68 -10.34 -19.32
CA VAL A 159 -0.54 -10.99 -18.86
C VAL A 159 -0.23 -12.37 -18.28
N LYS A 160 0.50 -13.21 -19.01
CA LYS A 160 0.93 -14.55 -18.51
C LYS A 160 1.74 -14.46 -17.23
N PHE A 161 2.61 -13.47 -17.13
CA PHE A 161 3.41 -13.21 -15.93
C PHE A 161 2.52 -12.86 -14.71
N LEU A 162 1.52 -11.99 -14.90
CA LEU A 162 0.55 -11.65 -13.85
C LEU A 162 -0.31 -12.87 -13.46
N GLU A 163 -0.80 -13.64 -14.42
CA GLU A 163 -1.56 -14.87 -14.15
C GLU A 163 -0.75 -15.90 -13.36
N HIS A 164 0.54 -16.05 -13.68
CA HIS A 164 1.44 -16.92 -12.93
C HIS A 164 1.59 -16.46 -11.47
N LEU A 165 1.76 -15.16 -11.23
CA LEU A 165 1.78 -14.61 -9.86
C LEU A 165 0.45 -14.84 -9.14
N ILE A 166 -0.68 -14.72 -9.85
CA ILE A 166 -2.01 -14.94 -9.29
C ILE A 166 -2.16 -16.39 -8.78
N ALA A 167 -1.76 -17.35 -9.62
CA ALA A 167 -1.78 -18.77 -9.26
C ALA A 167 -0.82 -19.08 -8.10
N GLN A 168 0.41 -18.56 -8.17
CA GLN A 168 1.46 -18.82 -7.19
C GLN A 168 1.07 -18.35 -5.77
N PHE A 169 0.41 -17.20 -5.67
CA PHE A 169 -0.07 -16.65 -4.39
C PHE A 169 -1.50 -17.07 -4.05
N SER A 170 -2.10 -17.98 -4.84
CA SER A 170 -3.44 -18.53 -4.63
C SER A 170 -4.53 -17.46 -4.47
N PHE A 171 -4.43 -16.36 -5.23
CA PHE A 171 -5.48 -15.34 -5.19
C PHE A 171 -6.75 -15.86 -5.85
N LYS A 172 -7.89 -15.65 -5.18
CA LYS A 172 -9.21 -16.03 -5.69
C LYS A 172 -9.70 -14.96 -6.65
N ARG A 173 -10.06 -15.33 -7.88
CA ARG A 173 -10.66 -14.39 -8.84
C ARG A 173 -12.06 -13.98 -8.37
N SER A 174 -12.41 -12.71 -8.52
CA SER A 174 -13.74 -12.19 -8.15
C SER A 174 -14.58 -11.75 -9.34
N SER A 175 -14.00 -11.67 -10.53
CA SER A 175 -14.70 -11.23 -11.74
C SER A 175 -14.21 -11.98 -12.98
N ASN A 176 -14.82 -11.68 -14.13
CA ASN A 176 -14.35 -12.16 -15.43
C ASN A 176 -12.98 -11.57 -15.82
N ASP A 177 -12.58 -10.44 -15.22
CA ASP A 177 -11.24 -9.91 -15.42
C ASP A 177 -10.23 -10.75 -14.62
N PRO A 178 -9.24 -11.39 -15.28
CA PRO A 178 -8.31 -12.28 -14.62
C PRO A 178 -7.42 -11.57 -13.59
N LEU A 179 -7.33 -10.24 -13.62
CA LEU A 179 -6.49 -9.44 -12.73
C LEU A 179 -7.24 -8.90 -11.51
N VAL A 180 -8.56 -9.09 -11.43
CA VAL A 180 -9.36 -8.65 -10.29
C VAL A 180 -9.65 -9.84 -9.37
N VAL A 181 -9.25 -9.68 -8.12
CA VAL A 181 -9.28 -10.75 -7.12
C VAL A 181 -10.13 -10.37 -5.92
N ASP A 182 -10.75 -11.38 -5.32
CA ASP A 182 -11.43 -11.29 -4.03
C ASP A 182 -10.35 -11.18 -2.95
N THR A 183 -10.28 -10.02 -2.31
CA THR A 183 -9.36 -9.86 -1.17
C THR A 183 -10.06 -10.18 0.15
N GLY A 184 -11.40 -10.07 0.20
CA GLY A 184 -12.17 -10.02 1.45
C GLY A 184 -12.04 -8.70 2.22
N TRP A 185 -11.20 -7.74 1.78
CA TRP A 185 -10.94 -6.48 2.49
C TRP A 185 -11.83 -5.38 1.92
N THR A 186 -12.96 -5.11 2.57
CA THR A 186 -13.82 -3.99 2.19
C THR A 186 -13.43 -2.74 2.97
N THR A 187 -12.96 -1.70 2.27
CA THR A 187 -12.66 -0.40 2.89
C THR A 187 -13.95 0.33 3.20
N THR A 188 -14.08 0.84 4.42
CA THR A 188 -15.20 1.73 4.78
C THR A 188 -15.03 3.07 4.07
N GLU A 189 -15.96 3.37 3.15
CA GLU A 189 -16.01 4.61 2.37
C GLU A 189 -17.45 5.13 2.37
N ALA A 190 -17.64 6.43 2.60
CA ALA A 190 -18.95 7.06 2.55
C ALA A 190 -19.41 7.29 1.10
N ASP A 191 -20.72 7.25 0.85
CA ASP A 191 -21.27 7.33 -0.52
C ASP A 191 -20.89 8.62 -1.27
N HIS A 192 -20.74 9.73 -0.55
CA HIS A 192 -20.29 10.99 -1.15
C HIS A 192 -18.83 10.95 -1.62
N GLU A 193 -17.96 10.19 -0.94
CA GLU A 193 -16.57 9.97 -1.36
C GLU A 193 -16.55 9.08 -2.62
N ARG A 194 -17.40 8.04 -2.64
CA ARG A 194 -17.58 7.16 -3.80
C ARG A 194 -18.01 7.93 -5.04
N ALA A 195 -19.02 8.80 -4.90
CA ALA A 195 -19.50 9.65 -5.98
C ALA A 195 -18.39 10.58 -6.52
N ARG A 196 -17.54 11.11 -5.62
CA ARG A 196 -16.40 11.94 -6.01
C ARG A 196 -15.35 11.18 -6.83
N TRP A 197 -15.10 9.90 -6.52
CA TRP A 197 -14.20 9.06 -7.31
C TRP A 197 -14.74 8.75 -8.70
N ALA A 198 -16.05 8.49 -8.81
CA ALA A 198 -16.70 8.21 -10.08
C ALA A 198 -16.54 9.35 -11.10
N THR A 199 -16.50 10.60 -10.64
CA THR A 199 -16.31 11.77 -11.50
C THR A 199 -14.86 12.22 -11.64
N HIS A 200 -13.88 11.49 -11.07
CA HIS A 200 -12.50 11.95 -11.03
C HIS A 200 -11.87 11.95 -12.44
N SER A 201 -11.18 13.04 -12.79
CA SER A 201 -10.59 13.21 -14.13
C SER A 201 -9.22 12.55 -14.34
N ASN A 202 -8.68 11.87 -13.32
CA ASN A 202 -7.33 11.30 -13.41
C ASN A 202 -7.39 10.00 -14.22
N PRO A 203 -6.63 9.88 -15.34
CA PRO A 203 -6.65 8.68 -16.18
C PRO A 203 -6.36 7.38 -15.44
N ASN A 204 -5.44 7.39 -14.45
CA ASN A 204 -5.13 6.20 -13.67
C ASN A 204 -6.26 5.81 -12.72
N VAL A 205 -7.01 6.80 -12.21
CA VAL A 205 -8.21 6.53 -11.39
C VAL A 205 -9.30 5.92 -12.26
N ARG A 206 -9.53 6.48 -13.46
CA ARG A 206 -10.52 5.95 -14.41
C ARG A 206 -10.19 4.52 -14.82
N PHE A 207 -8.94 4.27 -15.22
CA PHE A 207 -8.47 2.93 -15.53
C PHE A 207 -8.75 1.92 -14.41
N PHE A 208 -8.47 2.29 -13.15
CA PHE A 208 -8.76 1.43 -12.00
C PHE A 208 -10.25 1.15 -11.87
N LEU A 209 -11.10 2.16 -11.97
CA LEU A 209 -12.55 2.03 -11.81
C LEU A 209 -13.20 1.26 -12.96
N ASP A 210 -12.74 1.45 -14.19
CA ASP A 210 -13.23 0.75 -15.37
C ASP A 210 -12.91 -0.75 -15.28
N ARG A 211 -11.74 -1.09 -14.74
CA ARG A 211 -11.28 -2.48 -14.61
C ARG A 211 -11.81 -3.17 -13.35
N ASN A 212 -12.03 -2.42 -12.28
CA ASN A 212 -12.51 -2.91 -10.99
C ASN A 212 -13.74 -2.10 -10.50
N PRO A 213 -14.88 -2.15 -11.22
CA PRO A 213 -16.06 -1.34 -10.89
C PRO A 213 -16.68 -1.74 -9.54
N GLU A 214 -16.45 -2.98 -9.11
CA GLU A 214 -16.97 -3.55 -7.87
C GLU A 214 -15.95 -3.51 -6.72
N TYR A 215 -14.93 -2.65 -6.77
CA TYR A 215 -13.91 -2.53 -5.71
C TYR A 215 -14.50 -2.33 -4.30
N HIS A 216 -15.65 -1.67 -4.21
CA HIS A 216 -16.40 -1.44 -2.98
C HIS A 216 -16.92 -2.72 -2.31
N LYS A 217 -16.93 -3.86 -3.01
CA LYS A 217 -17.25 -5.19 -2.46
C LYS A 217 -16.03 -5.90 -1.87
N GLY A 218 -14.87 -5.25 -1.82
CA GLY A 218 -13.61 -5.85 -1.38
C GLY A 218 -12.80 -6.49 -2.51
N ASN A 219 -13.10 -6.15 -3.76
CA ASN A 219 -12.33 -6.59 -4.91
C ASN A 219 -11.06 -5.74 -5.06
N GLY A 220 -9.91 -6.40 -5.20
CA GLY A 220 -8.62 -5.77 -5.42
C GLY A 220 -8.13 -5.96 -6.84
N LEU A 221 -7.48 -4.94 -7.40
CA LEU A 221 -6.76 -5.05 -8.66
C LEU A 221 -5.32 -5.51 -8.38
N ILE A 222 -4.96 -6.67 -8.91
CA ILE A 222 -3.58 -7.15 -8.88
C ILE A 222 -2.70 -6.12 -9.58
N THR A 223 -1.73 -5.59 -8.84
CA THR A 223 -0.82 -4.56 -9.31
C THR A 223 0.61 -4.99 -9.03
N VAL A 224 1.44 -5.00 -10.06
CA VAL A 224 2.85 -5.40 -10.02
C VAL A 224 3.72 -4.30 -10.58
N PHE A 225 4.86 -4.05 -9.93
CA PHE A 225 5.90 -3.19 -10.49
C PHE A 225 7.30 -3.66 -10.06
N PRO A 226 8.31 -3.51 -10.92
CA PRO A 226 9.68 -3.85 -10.56
C PRO A 226 10.24 -2.79 -9.62
N ILE A 227 11.01 -3.24 -8.63
CA ILE A 227 11.78 -2.35 -7.77
C ILE A 227 13.21 -2.31 -8.31
N THR A 228 13.49 -1.22 -9.01
CA THR A 228 14.82 -0.87 -9.51
C THR A 228 15.38 0.34 -8.75
N LEU A 229 16.70 0.54 -8.79
CA LEU A 229 17.31 1.76 -8.25
C LEU A 229 16.77 3.03 -8.94
N LYS A 230 16.48 2.94 -10.26
CA LYS A 230 15.80 3.99 -11.02
C LYS A 230 14.44 4.32 -10.41
N ASN A 231 13.60 3.31 -10.13
CA ASN A 231 12.27 3.51 -9.56
C ASN A 231 12.34 4.10 -8.16
N ILE A 232 13.26 3.64 -7.31
CA ILE A 232 13.50 4.20 -5.97
C ILE A 232 13.92 5.67 -6.05
N PHE A 233 14.85 6.01 -6.94
CA PHE A 233 15.33 7.39 -7.11
C PHE A 233 14.24 8.31 -7.67
N THR A 234 13.51 7.87 -8.69
CA THR A 234 12.38 8.61 -9.28
C THR A 234 11.29 8.87 -8.24
N ALA A 235 10.89 7.84 -7.49
CA ALA A 235 9.90 7.96 -6.42
C ALA A 235 10.36 8.96 -5.34
N THR A 236 11.62 8.85 -4.89
CA THR A 236 12.19 9.75 -3.87
C THR A 236 12.22 11.21 -4.35
N ARG A 237 12.63 11.45 -5.60
CA ARG A 237 12.66 12.79 -6.20
C ARG A 237 11.25 13.38 -6.31
N ARG A 238 10.27 12.61 -6.80
CA ARG A 238 8.87 13.02 -6.90
C ARG A 238 8.25 13.31 -5.53
N PHE A 239 8.55 12.49 -4.52
CA PHE A 239 8.09 12.69 -3.16
C PHE A 239 8.61 14.00 -2.57
N LYS A 240 9.92 14.27 -2.68
CA LYS A 240 10.53 15.54 -2.23
C LYS A 240 9.91 16.76 -2.92
N ARG A 241 9.67 16.68 -4.23
CA ARG A 241 9.00 17.76 -4.99
C ARG A 241 7.57 17.99 -4.50
N SER A 242 6.78 16.93 -4.34
CA SER A 242 5.40 17.02 -3.85
C SER A 242 5.32 17.62 -2.44
N SER A 243 6.23 17.23 -1.53
CA SER A 243 6.28 17.77 -0.17
C SER A 243 6.70 19.24 -0.15
N SER A 244 7.61 19.64 -1.06
CA SER A 244 8.05 21.03 -1.21
C SER A 244 6.93 21.94 -1.74
N VAL A 245 6.15 21.45 -2.72
CA VAL A 245 4.99 22.18 -3.25
C VAL A 245 3.91 22.37 -2.18
N LYS A 246 3.57 21.31 -1.42
CA LYS A 246 2.62 21.40 -0.31
C LYS A 246 3.08 22.41 0.75
N ARG A 247 4.38 22.44 1.09
CA ARG A 247 4.96 23.39 2.05
C ARG A 247 4.85 24.83 1.54
N LYS A 248 5.15 25.10 0.27
CA LYS A 248 5.01 26.43 -0.34
C LYS A 248 3.55 26.89 -0.41
N GLN A 249 2.61 26.00 -0.74
CA GLN A 249 1.17 26.31 -0.74
C GLN A 249 0.66 26.64 0.66
N HIS A 250 1.04 25.86 1.67
CA HIS A 250 0.66 26.13 3.06
C HIS A 250 1.24 27.45 3.57
N GLN A 251 2.49 27.78 3.22
CA GLN A 251 3.10 29.08 3.53
C GLN A 251 2.37 30.25 2.86
N ARG A 252 1.96 30.09 1.58
CA ARG A 252 1.18 31.11 0.86
C ARG A 252 -0.21 31.31 1.46
N TYR A 253 -0.89 30.24 1.84
CA TYR A 253 -2.20 30.32 2.49
C TYR A 253 -2.10 31.04 3.84
N ASN A 254 -1.14 30.67 4.70
CA ASN A 254 -0.95 31.31 6.00
C ASN A 254 -0.55 32.80 5.86
N ALA A 255 0.27 33.14 4.85
CA ALA A 255 0.62 34.53 4.57
C ALA A 255 -0.58 35.36 4.06
N ALA A 256 -1.48 34.74 3.28
CA ALA A 256 -2.71 35.37 2.83
C ALA A 256 -3.71 35.58 3.99
N SER A 257 -3.93 34.58 4.84
CA SER A 257 -4.78 34.70 6.03
C SER A 257 -4.26 35.74 7.03
N ALA A 258 -2.94 35.84 7.22
CA ALA A 258 -2.33 36.87 8.06
C ALA A 258 -2.51 38.30 7.49
N LYS A 259 -2.51 38.45 6.16
CA LYS A 259 -2.81 39.73 5.50
C LYS A 259 -4.28 40.14 5.64
N VAL A 260 -5.23 39.20 5.56
CA VAL A 260 -6.65 39.50 5.74
C VAL A 260 -6.98 39.84 7.20
N GLY A 261 -6.34 39.19 8.17
CA GLY A 261 -6.49 39.52 9.59
C GLY A 261 -5.97 40.92 9.98
N ASN A 262 -4.99 41.45 9.26
CA ASN A 262 -4.44 42.81 9.48
C ASN A 262 -5.22 43.92 8.77
N ILE A 263 -6.24 43.61 7.96
CA ILE A 263 -7.10 44.60 7.29
C ILE A 263 -8.43 44.77 8.05
N ALA A 264 -8.66 43.96 9.09
CA ALA A 264 -9.88 43.98 9.90
C ALA A 264 -9.69 44.63 11.30
N LEU A 265 -8.67 45.48 11.47
CA LEU A 265 -8.44 46.31 12.66
C LEU A 265 -8.35 47.79 12.27
#